data_AF-A0AAV0BPH4-F1
#
_entry.id   AF-A0AAV0BPH4-F1
#
_cell.length_a   1.000
_cell.length_b   1.000
_cell.length_c   1.000
_cell.angle_alpha   90.00
_cell.angle_beta   90.00
_cell.angle_gamma   90.00
#
_symmetry.space_group_name_H-M   'P 1'
#
loop_
_entity.id
_entity.type
_entity.pdbx_description
1 polymer ?
#
loop_
_entity_poly.entity_id
_entity_poly.type
_entity_poly.pdbx_seq_one_letter_code
_entity_poly.pdbx_strand_id
1 'polypeptide(L)'
;MRGNLCTNLTSTWNSSFRTGKPSTTTYGYQPQPSNHLAQQSKISTMESAPQNHIHNSASKYQYKPEWYFEKGLRKVNPYFFQFSTYAKERWRGRSIIDVFSTDFRDRSPEYYAHAVASGVIKINGKNITKDVIIKNGDLITNMIHRHEPPVTGDPVRILHRDDERGLLVVEKPGSMPVHPTGRYNYNTMLSILRFDYDLPLVHTSNRLDRLTSGVMVCALTLEASKGLSTYFSTEGAVKKEYIARCRGCFPDEEVICEEPLLTIDRQVGLNVVHPEGKHARTVFKKLNYDPLTNSSVVQCKPITGRSHQIRVHLQFLGFPILNDTIYCDIKAWGPNAGKGGMFGKSPKEADRSVNSDTLQNEPSSRAALCDDALPKPNIELNPAVKSKLGKSRRQGLSQAAGKRIKLDHDPVINESNCSTVLLNELAIEVISELRKSRDVVDDFGRNKDTLHIDKAFRSPEEIQSQSSLTLNEEDQGKFCAECGIPLLPDPRPEQLYIYLHAYRYQTDSWEFSSSMPWWAIEEKWKFHWSNV
;
A
#
# COMPACT_ATOMS: atom_id res chain seq x y z
N MET A 1 62.22 -39.10 45.81
CA MET A 1 63.52 -39.77 45.52
C MET A 1 63.52 -40.09 44.03
N ARG A 2 64.56 -39.71 43.26
CA ARG A 2 65.59 -40.61 42.68
C ARG A 2 65.02 -41.93 42.12
N GLY A 3 65.22 -42.32 40.86
CA GLY A 3 65.94 -41.69 39.72
C GLY A 3 65.49 -42.33 38.38
N ASN A 4 65.58 -41.64 37.24
CA ASN A 4 66.76 -41.44 36.36
C ASN A 4 67.11 -42.64 35.45
N LEU A 5 67.01 -42.42 34.12
CA LEU A 5 67.95 -42.73 33.01
C LEU A 5 67.12 -42.68 31.68
N CYS A 6 67.39 -41.83 30.68
CA CYS A 6 68.51 -41.82 29.71
C CYS A 6 68.37 -42.93 28.63
N THR A 7 68.73 -42.83 27.33
CA THR A 7 69.39 -41.81 26.44
C THR A 7 69.35 -42.31 24.97
N ASN A 8 69.58 -41.59 23.85
CA ASN A 8 69.76 -40.16 23.49
C ASN A 8 69.67 -39.95 21.94
N LEU A 9 69.43 -38.71 21.46
CA LEU A 9 69.90 -38.14 20.16
C LEU A 9 69.41 -38.79 18.82
N THR A 10 69.63 -38.25 17.60
CA THR A 10 70.26 -37.01 17.02
C THR A 10 69.24 -36.34 16.05
N SER A 11 69.01 -35.01 15.93
CA SER A 11 69.89 -33.88 15.52
C SER A 11 70.51 -34.05 14.10
N THR A 12 70.73 -33.03 13.24
CA THR A 12 70.87 -31.54 13.32
C THR A 12 70.22 -30.87 12.05
N TRP A 13 70.14 -29.56 11.74
CA TRP A 13 70.54 -28.25 12.35
C TRP A 13 69.84 -27.04 11.63
N ASN A 14 70.01 -25.81 12.16
CA ASN A 14 70.16 -24.45 11.54
C ASN A 14 69.42 -24.01 10.24
N SER A 15 69.05 -22.72 10.02
CA SER A 15 69.06 -21.49 10.86
C SER A 15 68.33 -20.29 10.20
N SER A 16 68.16 -19.19 10.96
CA SER A 16 68.19 -17.78 10.51
C SER A 16 67.00 -17.11 9.79
N PHE A 17 66.25 -16.33 10.59
CA PHE A 17 66.00 -14.88 10.44
C PHE A 17 65.36 -14.21 9.19
N ARG A 18 64.40 -13.31 9.52
CA ARG A 18 63.96 -12.03 8.88
C ARG A 18 62.69 -11.99 7.99
N THR A 19 61.78 -11.13 8.45
CA THR A 19 60.88 -10.20 7.71
C THR A 19 59.87 -10.75 6.69
N GLY A 20 58.61 -10.82 7.13
CA GLY A 20 57.42 -10.78 6.28
C GLY A 20 56.21 -10.28 7.09
N LYS A 21 55.40 -9.35 6.56
CA LYS A 21 54.15 -8.91 7.21
C LYS A 21 53.03 -9.93 6.92
N PRO A 22 52.19 -10.33 7.89
CA PRO A 22 51.05 -11.19 7.62
C PRO A 22 49.96 -10.41 6.87
N SER A 23 49.48 -10.98 5.76
CA SER A 23 48.33 -10.48 5.00
C SER A 23 47.02 -11.00 5.56
N THR A 24 46.03 -10.14 5.78
CA THR A 24 44.67 -10.53 6.15
C THR A 24 43.91 -11.11 4.95
N THR A 25 43.59 -12.40 5.00
CA THR A 25 42.81 -13.08 3.95
C THR A 25 41.31 -12.86 4.14
N THR A 26 40.71 -11.99 3.34
CA THR A 26 39.24 -11.87 3.20
C THR A 26 38.73 -12.91 2.21
N TYR A 27 37.82 -13.78 2.63
CA TYR A 27 37.15 -14.72 1.72
C TYR A 27 36.05 -14.02 0.93
N GLY A 28 36.32 -13.75 -0.35
CA GLY A 28 35.32 -13.24 -1.30
C GLY A 28 34.51 -14.36 -1.95
N TYR A 29 33.19 -14.30 -1.85
CA TYR A 29 32.28 -15.22 -2.54
C TYR A 29 32.02 -14.71 -3.97
N GLN A 30 32.58 -15.38 -4.98
CA GLN A 30 32.29 -15.08 -6.38
C GLN A 30 31.20 -16.01 -6.96
N PRO A 31 30.12 -15.48 -7.55
CA PRO A 31 29.15 -16.30 -8.26
C PRO A 31 29.75 -16.80 -9.59
N GLN A 32 29.70 -18.12 -9.80
CA GLN A 32 30.08 -18.76 -11.07
C GLN A 32 29.05 -18.47 -12.17
N PRO A 33 29.45 -18.26 -13.44
CA PRO A 33 28.53 -18.03 -14.53
C PRO A 33 27.84 -19.33 -15.00
N SER A 34 26.51 -19.38 -14.93
CA SER A 34 25.73 -20.51 -15.45
C SER A 34 25.54 -20.41 -16.97
N ASN A 35 26.27 -21.24 -17.72
CA ASN A 35 26.13 -21.36 -19.17
C ASN A 35 24.77 -21.97 -19.57
N HIS A 36 23.82 -21.12 -20.00
CA HIS A 36 22.62 -21.56 -20.73
C HIS A 36 22.40 -20.72 -22.00
N LEU A 37 23.13 -21.08 -23.05
CA LEU A 37 22.83 -20.68 -24.42
C LEU A 37 22.16 -21.85 -25.18
N ALA A 38 21.35 -21.50 -26.18
CA ALA A 38 20.81 -22.38 -27.22
C ALA A 38 19.92 -23.57 -26.79
N GLN A 39 18.66 -23.28 -26.43
CA GLN A 39 17.53 -24.10 -26.89
C GLN A 39 16.42 -23.21 -27.47
N GLN A 40 16.57 -22.84 -28.75
CA GLN A 40 15.48 -22.26 -29.55
C GLN A 40 14.52 -23.37 -30.02
N SER A 41 13.65 -23.84 -29.14
CA SER A 41 12.52 -24.68 -29.54
C SER A 41 11.48 -23.84 -30.28
N LYS A 42 11.15 -24.20 -31.52
CA LYS A 42 10.18 -23.49 -32.37
C LYS A 42 8.80 -23.44 -31.70
N ILE A 43 8.41 -22.29 -31.18
CA ILE A 43 7.02 -22.00 -30.85
C ILE A 43 6.31 -21.58 -32.14
N SER A 44 5.13 -22.15 -32.37
CA SER A 44 4.32 -21.86 -33.56
C SER A 44 3.89 -20.39 -33.58
N THR A 45 3.97 -19.74 -34.74
CA THR A 45 3.33 -18.45 -34.99
C THR A 45 1.81 -18.64 -35.01
N MET A 46 1.17 -18.56 -33.85
CA MET A 46 -0.28 -18.50 -33.77
C MET A 46 -0.79 -17.13 -34.24
N GLU A 47 -1.86 -17.15 -35.01
CA GLU A 47 -2.43 -15.97 -35.66
C GLU A 47 -3.05 -15.00 -34.64
N SER A 48 -3.16 -13.73 -35.03
CA SER A 48 -3.61 -12.66 -34.14
C SER A 48 -5.01 -12.91 -33.56
N ALA A 49 -5.12 -12.86 -32.23
CA ALA A 49 -6.41 -12.91 -31.55
C ALA A 49 -7.39 -11.85 -32.09
N PRO A 50 -8.69 -12.18 -32.24
CA PRO A 50 -9.65 -11.33 -32.95
C PRO A 50 -9.83 -9.95 -32.28
N GLN A 51 -9.67 -8.89 -33.07
CA GLN A 51 -9.50 -7.51 -32.59
C GLN A 51 -10.74 -6.88 -31.90
N ASN A 52 -11.91 -7.52 -31.96
CA ASN A 52 -13.20 -6.88 -31.69
C ASN A 52 -13.58 -6.69 -30.20
N HIS A 53 -12.73 -7.08 -29.24
CA HIS A 53 -12.98 -6.87 -27.80
C HIS A 53 -11.83 -6.19 -27.04
N ILE A 54 -11.10 -5.29 -27.69
CA ILE A 54 -10.17 -4.37 -27.00
C ILE A 54 -10.98 -3.35 -26.18
N HIS A 55 -11.14 -3.60 -24.88
CA HIS A 55 -11.65 -2.61 -23.93
C HIS A 55 -10.77 -1.35 -23.95
N ASN A 56 -11.38 -0.17 -23.85
CA ASN A 56 -10.74 1.16 -24.00
C ASN A 56 -9.69 1.53 -22.92
N SER A 57 -9.34 0.59 -22.04
CA SER A 57 -8.20 0.64 -21.12
C SER A 57 -6.92 0.06 -21.75
N ALA A 58 -7.04 -0.96 -22.61
CA ALA A 58 -5.92 -1.66 -23.24
C ALA A 58 -5.34 -0.91 -24.45
N SER A 59 -6.07 0.05 -25.00
CA SER A 59 -5.68 0.94 -26.11
C SER A 59 -4.79 2.12 -25.69
N LYS A 60 -4.63 2.39 -24.38
CA LYS A 60 -3.88 3.55 -23.86
C LYS A 60 -2.35 3.45 -23.94
N TYR A 61 -1.81 2.34 -24.44
CA TYR A 61 -0.37 2.11 -24.56
C TYR A 61 0.00 1.83 -26.01
N GLN A 62 0.13 2.90 -26.81
CA GLN A 62 0.71 2.84 -28.15
C GLN A 62 2.24 2.70 -28.13
N TYR A 63 2.88 3.07 -27.02
CA TYR A 63 4.33 2.97 -26.84
C TYR A 63 4.67 1.75 -25.96
N LYS A 64 5.57 0.89 -26.45
CA LYS A 64 6.28 -0.08 -25.59
C LYS A 64 7.41 0.70 -24.92
N PRO A 65 7.47 0.78 -23.57
CA PRO A 65 8.54 1.48 -22.90
C PRO A 65 9.87 0.74 -23.05
N GLU A 66 10.96 1.47 -22.87
CA GLU A 66 12.26 0.87 -22.57
C GLU A 66 12.47 0.84 -21.05
N TRP A 67 13.05 -0.25 -20.56
CA TRP A 67 13.44 -0.39 -19.16
C TRP A 67 14.77 -1.14 -19.06
N TYR A 68 15.51 -0.86 -17.99
CA TYR A 68 16.80 -1.45 -17.69
C TYR A 68 16.87 -1.88 -16.23
N PHE A 69 17.88 -2.67 -15.90
CA PHE A 69 18.12 -3.17 -14.55
C PHE A 69 19.47 -2.65 -14.06
N GLU A 70 19.50 -2.03 -12.88
CA GLU A 70 20.71 -1.48 -12.27
C GLU A 70 20.66 -1.75 -10.75
N LYS A 71 21.74 -2.27 -10.15
CA LYS A 71 21.85 -2.50 -8.69
C LYS A 71 20.69 -3.32 -8.08
N GLY A 72 20.06 -4.20 -8.86
CA GLY A 72 18.89 -4.99 -8.43
C GLY A 72 17.55 -4.24 -8.51
N LEU A 73 17.50 -3.05 -9.11
CA LEU A 73 16.28 -2.27 -9.36
C LEU A 73 15.91 -2.30 -10.85
N ARG A 74 14.61 -2.35 -11.13
CA ARG A 74 14.02 -2.09 -12.45
C ARG A 74 13.73 -0.60 -12.60
N LYS A 75 14.32 0.01 -13.63
CA LYS A 75 14.18 1.43 -13.97
C LYS A 75 13.59 1.56 -15.38
N VAL A 76 12.66 2.50 -15.56
CA VAL A 76 12.04 2.80 -16.86
C VAL A 76 12.72 4.03 -17.44
N ASN A 77 13.06 4.03 -18.72
CA ASN A 77 13.59 5.21 -19.39
C ASN A 77 12.53 6.33 -19.33
N PRO A 78 12.90 7.59 -18.99
CA PRO A 78 11.96 8.70 -19.00
C PRO A 78 11.22 8.83 -20.33
N TYR A 79 9.94 9.20 -20.28
CA TYR A 79 9.08 9.20 -21.47
C TYR A 79 7.95 10.24 -21.38
N PHE A 80 7.58 10.83 -22.52
CA PHE A 80 6.46 11.76 -22.59
C PHE A 80 5.11 11.03 -22.47
N PHE A 81 4.21 11.59 -21.66
CA PHE A 81 2.88 11.02 -21.42
C PHE A 81 1.80 12.09 -21.35
N GLN A 82 0.83 12.00 -22.26
CA GLN A 82 -0.34 12.87 -22.28
C GLN A 82 -1.46 12.32 -21.39
N PHE A 83 -1.73 12.99 -20.27
CA PHE A 83 -3.02 12.86 -19.61
C PHE A 83 -4.11 13.51 -20.46
N SER A 84 -5.29 12.89 -20.50
CA SER A 84 -6.48 13.42 -21.16
C SER A 84 -7.73 13.04 -20.36
N THR A 85 -8.60 14.01 -20.13
CA THR A 85 -9.88 13.84 -19.42
C THR A 85 -10.87 14.91 -19.85
N TYR A 86 -12.14 14.53 -20.04
CA TYR A 86 -13.22 15.51 -20.12
C TYR A 86 -13.45 16.16 -18.74
N ALA A 87 -13.99 17.38 -18.78
CA ALA A 87 -14.34 18.17 -17.61
C ALA A 87 -15.42 17.48 -16.76
N LYS A 88 -15.10 17.27 -15.48
CA LYS A 88 -16.02 16.68 -14.49
C LYS A 88 -16.94 17.74 -13.93
N GLU A 89 -18.12 17.34 -13.47
CA GLU A 89 -19.14 18.23 -12.92
C GLU A 89 -18.61 19.19 -11.85
N ARG A 90 -17.87 18.66 -10.87
CA ARG A 90 -17.22 19.44 -9.78
C ARG A 90 -16.07 20.37 -10.21
N TRP A 91 -15.74 20.41 -11.49
CA TRP A 91 -14.73 21.31 -12.07
C TRP A 91 -15.38 22.46 -12.85
N ARG A 92 -16.64 22.33 -13.28
CA ARG A 92 -17.36 23.36 -14.02
C ARG A 92 -17.44 24.65 -13.19
N GLY A 93 -17.15 25.79 -13.81
CA GLY A 93 -17.21 27.10 -13.14
C GLY A 93 -16.01 27.41 -12.23
N ARG A 94 -15.01 26.51 -12.13
CA ARG A 94 -13.75 26.75 -11.41
C ARG A 94 -12.63 27.09 -12.39
N SER A 95 -11.57 27.75 -11.91
CA SER A 95 -10.36 28.00 -12.70
C SER A 95 -9.58 26.71 -12.95
N ILE A 96 -8.75 26.69 -14.01
CA ILE A 96 -7.87 25.54 -14.26
C ILE A 96 -6.85 25.35 -13.13
N ILE A 97 -6.31 26.45 -12.58
CA ILE A 97 -5.33 26.41 -11.48
C ILE A 97 -5.96 25.93 -10.17
N ASP A 98 -7.18 26.34 -9.85
CA ASP A 98 -7.95 25.83 -8.71
C ASP A 98 -8.08 24.31 -8.79
N VAL A 99 -8.52 23.80 -9.95
CA VAL A 99 -8.79 22.37 -10.13
C VAL A 99 -7.50 21.55 -10.07
N PHE A 100 -6.40 22.02 -10.67
CA PHE A 100 -5.12 21.33 -10.55
C PHE A 100 -4.59 21.39 -9.11
N SER A 101 -4.65 22.55 -8.45
CA SER A 101 -4.16 22.72 -7.06
C SER A 101 -5.01 21.99 -6.01
N THR A 102 -6.32 21.73 -6.24
CA THR A 102 -7.15 20.97 -5.29
C THR A 102 -7.28 19.49 -5.61
N ASP A 103 -7.36 19.09 -6.88
CA ASP A 103 -7.65 17.71 -7.26
C ASP A 103 -6.40 16.92 -7.67
N PHE A 104 -5.31 17.61 -8.04
CA PHE A 104 -4.07 17.03 -8.57
C PHE A 104 -2.86 17.51 -7.76
N ARG A 105 -2.88 17.30 -6.44
CA ARG A 105 -1.91 17.86 -5.47
C ARG A 105 -0.50 17.25 -5.49
N ASP A 106 -0.03 16.79 -6.65
CA ASP A 106 1.31 16.21 -6.84
C ASP A 106 2.39 17.31 -7.00
N ARG A 107 2.01 18.51 -7.47
CA ARG A 107 2.89 19.68 -7.70
C ARG A 107 2.30 20.94 -7.07
N SER A 108 3.07 22.03 -7.04
CA SER A 108 2.64 23.32 -6.47
C SER A 108 1.72 24.12 -7.43
N PRO A 109 0.97 25.13 -6.94
CA PRO A 109 0.19 26.03 -7.79
C PRO A 109 1.04 26.78 -8.83
N GLU A 110 2.28 27.12 -8.48
CA GLU A 110 3.24 27.83 -9.34
C GLU A 110 3.68 26.93 -10.49
N TYR A 111 3.98 25.65 -10.22
CA TYR A 111 4.22 24.66 -11.27
C TYR A 111 3.04 24.61 -12.25
N TYR A 112 1.79 24.61 -11.76
CA TYR A 112 0.62 24.58 -12.64
C TYR A 112 0.38 25.90 -13.39
N ALA A 113 0.76 27.05 -12.82
CA ALA A 113 0.73 28.33 -13.52
C ALA A 113 1.73 28.36 -14.70
N HIS A 114 2.96 27.88 -14.49
CA HIS A 114 3.95 27.75 -15.58
C HIS A 114 3.54 26.68 -16.60
N ALA A 115 2.97 25.54 -16.17
CA ALA A 115 2.46 24.48 -17.06
C ALA A 115 1.32 24.97 -17.98
N VAL A 116 0.55 25.97 -17.53
CA VAL A 116 -0.45 26.66 -18.36
C VAL A 116 0.23 27.67 -19.29
N ALA A 117 1.16 28.49 -18.79
CA ALA A 117 1.85 29.51 -19.57
C ALA A 117 2.68 28.95 -20.74
N SER A 118 3.31 27.78 -20.57
CA SER A 118 4.02 27.05 -21.61
C SER A 118 3.11 26.31 -22.60
N GLY A 119 1.80 26.27 -22.35
CA GLY A 119 0.86 25.46 -23.13
C GLY A 119 1.02 23.95 -22.94
N VAL A 120 1.73 23.48 -21.90
CA VAL A 120 1.79 22.05 -21.54
C VAL A 120 0.41 21.52 -21.09
N ILE A 121 -0.39 22.38 -20.44
CA ILE A 121 -1.81 22.16 -20.18
C ILE A 121 -2.64 22.87 -21.26
N LYS A 122 -3.48 22.12 -21.96
CA LYS A 122 -4.36 22.61 -23.04
C LYS A 122 -5.82 22.25 -22.77
N ILE A 123 -6.75 23.07 -23.27
CA ILE A 123 -8.19 22.77 -23.29
C ILE A 123 -8.66 22.74 -24.73
N ASN A 124 -9.36 21.68 -25.12
CA ASN A 124 -9.83 21.44 -26.50
C ASN A 124 -8.71 21.58 -27.55
N GLY A 125 -7.50 21.13 -27.19
CA GLY A 125 -6.29 21.22 -28.01
C GLY A 125 -5.61 22.59 -28.06
N LYS A 126 -6.16 23.62 -27.40
CA LYS A 126 -5.65 25.00 -27.42
C LYS A 126 -4.93 25.36 -26.12
N ASN A 127 -3.88 26.19 -26.24
CA ASN A 127 -3.24 26.83 -25.09
C ASN A 127 -4.23 27.77 -24.39
N ILE A 128 -4.04 27.99 -23.09
CA ILE A 128 -4.99 28.69 -22.21
C ILE A 128 -4.27 29.70 -21.30
N THR A 129 -5.02 30.61 -20.68
CA THR A 129 -4.52 31.43 -19.57
C THR A 129 -4.86 30.78 -18.22
N LYS A 130 -4.12 31.15 -17.17
CA LYS A 130 -4.34 30.64 -15.80
C LYS A 130 -5.77 30.88 -15.28
N ASP A 131 -6.40 31.96 -15.75
CA ASP A 131 -7.72 32.43 -15.32
C ASP A 131 -8.87 31.77 -16.08
N VAL A 132 -8.58 30.79 -16.97
CA VAL A 132 -9.62 30.10 -17.75
C VAL A 132 -10.56 29.30 -16.84
N ILE A 133 -11.86 29.53 -17.02
CA ILE A 133 -12.93 28.82 -16.31
C ILE A 133 -13.35 27.59 -17.10
N ILE A 134 -13.30 26.42 -16.46
CA ILE A 134 -13.64 25.12 -17.07
C ILE A 134 -15.16 25.03 -17.33
N LYS A 135 -15.53 24.61 -18.54
CA LYS A 135 -16.92 24.45 -19.00
C LYS A 135 -17.31 22.98 -19.12
N ASN A 136 -18.60 22.72 -19.30
CA ASN A 136 -19.06 21.36 -19.57
C ASN A 136 -18.63 20.90 -20.96
N GLY A 137 -18.09 19.67 -21.07
CA GLY A 137 -17.63 19.09 -22.34
C GLY A 137 -16.18 19.42 -22.71
N ASP A 138 -15.51 20.33 -21.99
CA ASP A 138 -14.10 20.66 -22.24
C ASP A 138 -13.20 19.42 -22.10
N LEU A 139 -12.35 19.18 -23.10
CA LEU A 139 -11.31 18.15 -23.09
C LEU A 139 -10.01 18.77 -22.56
N ILE A 140 -9.65 18.43 -21.33
CA ILE A 140 -8.42 18.88 -20.68
C ILE A 140 -7.31 17.88 -21.00
N THR A 141 -6.19 18.37 -21.53
CA THR A 141 -4.97 17.59 -21.76
C THR A 141 -3.77 18.20 -21.03
N ASN A 142 -2.86 17.35 -20.56
CA ASN A 142 -1.63 17.74 -19.87
C ASN A 142 -0.50 16.79 -20.29
N MET A 143 0.52 17.31 -20.97
CA MET A 143 1.66 16.54 -21.47
C MET A 143 2.84 16.63 -20.50
N ILE A 144 3.13 15.55 -19.76
CA ILE A 144 4.26 15.56 -18.81
C ILE A 144 5.39 14.63 -19.26
N HIS A 145 6.63 15.03 -18.96
CA HIS A 145 7.75 14.09 -18.98
C HIS A 145 7.70 13.22 -17.71
N ARG A 146 7.51 11.90 -17.86
CA ARG A 146 7.35 10.98 -16.73
C ARG A 146 8.66 10.37 -16.26
N HIS A 147 8.82 10.41 -14.94
CA HIS A 147 9.89 9.77 -14.18
C HIS A 147 9.25 8.80 -13.19
N GLU A 148 9.31 7.50 -13.50
CA GLU A 148 8.77 6.46 -12.61
C GLU A 148 9.77 6.12 -11.50
N PRO A 149 9.34 5.99 -10.24
CA PRO A 149 10.21 5.50 -9.19
C PRO A 149 10.71 4.08 -9.51
N PRO A 150 11.99 3.76 -9.22
CA PRO A 150 12.49 2.41 -9.33
C PRO A 150 11.68 1.42 -8.46
N VAL A 151 11.54 0.20 -8.96
CA VAL A 151 11.01 -0.95 -8.21
C VAL A 151 12.06 -2.05 -8.17
N THR A 152 11.85 -3.11 -7.39
CA THR A 152 12.75 -4.27 -7.40
C THR A 152 12.86 -4.87 -8.81
N GLY A 153 14.03 -5.42 -9.12
CA GLY A 153 14.27 -6.24 -10.29
C GLY A 153 13.72 -7.67 -10.17
N ASP A 154 13.19 -8.07 -9.00
CA ASP A 154 12.60 -9.40 -8.81
C ASP A 154 11.47 -9.67 -9.82
N PRO A 155 11.41 -10.87 -10.43
CA PRO A 155 10.37 -11.21 -11.39
C PRO A 155 9.00 -11.39 -10.72
N VAL A 156 7.94 -11.06 -11.46
CA VAL A 156 6.55 -11.44 -11.11
C VAL A 156 6.39 -12.93 -11.43
N ARG A 157 6.67 -13.80 -10.46
CA ARG A 157 6.64 -15.26 -10.68
C ARG A 157 5.22 -15.71 -11.03
N ILE A 158 5.05 -16.47 -12.11
CA ILE A 158 3.80 -17.19 -12.38
C ILE A 158 3.81 -18.46 -11.53
N LEU A 159 2.85 -18.57 -10.61
CA LEU A 159 2.66 -19.74 -9.74
C LEU A 159 1.76 -20.79 -10.41
N HIS A 160 0.76 -20.34 -11.18
CA HIS A 160 -0.15 -21.19 -11.94
C HIS A 160 -0.75 -20.41 -13.12
N ARG A 161 -1.02 -21.11 -14.23
CA ARG A 161 -1.68 -20.57 -15.42
C ARG A 161 -2.55 -21.67 -16.02
N ASP A 162 -3.80 -21.33 -16.32
CA ASP A 162 -4.81 -22.18 -16.94
C ASP A 162 -5.55 -21.30 -17.96
N ASP A 163 -5.18 -21.44 -19.24
CA ASP A 163 -5.72 -20.60 -20.31
C ASP A 163 -7.14 -21.00 -20.70
N GLU A 164 -7.55 -22.26 -20.47
CA GLU A 164 -8.92 -22.75 -20.74
C GLU A 164 -9.93 -22.11 -19.79
N ARG A 165 -9.60 -22.05 -18.49
CA ARG A 165 -10.39 -21.35 -17.48
C ARG A 165 -10.09 -19.85 -17.42
N GLY A 166 -9.12 -19.38 -18.19
CA GLY A 166 -8.68 -17.98 -18.21
C GLY A 166 -8.15 -17.50 -16.85
N LEU A 167 -7.45 -18.36 -16.10
CA LEU A 167 -6.95 -18.13 -14.74
C LEU A 167 -5.43 -17.95 -14.74
N LEU A 168 -4.96 -16.90 -14.05
CA LEU A 168 -3.53 -16.62 -13.87
C LEU A 168 -3.26 -16.35 -12.39
N VAL A 169 -2.33 -17.08 -11.79
CA VAL A 169 -1.89 -16.86 -10.40
C VAL A 169 -0.42 -16.45 -10.41
N VAL A 170 -0.13 -15.32 -9.78
CA VAL A 170 1.21 -14.75 -9.72
C VAL A 170 1.63 -14.47 -8.28
N GLU A 171 2.92 -14.51 -8.03
CA GLU A 171 3.52 -13.94 -6.83
C GLU A 171 4.02 -12.53 -7.18
N LYS A 172 3.35 -11.50 -6.63
CA LYS A 172 3.83 -10.12 -6.77
C LYS A 172 4.98 -9.92 -5.77
N PRO A 173 6.19 -9.49 -6.20
CA PRO A 173 7.23 -9.08 -5.27
C PRO A 173 6.84 -7.76 -4.56
N GLY A 174 7.70 -7.27 -3.67
CA GLY A 174 7.52 -5.95 -3.04
C GLY A 174 7.60 -4.79 -4.05
N SER A 175 7.57 -3.57 -3.52
CA SER A 175 7.86 -2.27 -4.17
C SER A 175 6.95 -1.78 -5.30
N MET A 176 6.34 -2.67 -6.08
CA MET A 176 5.53 -2.33 -7.26
C MET A 176 4.01 -2.32 -6.97
N PRO A 177 3.25 -1.32 -7.47
CA PRO A 177 1.79 -1.38 -7.48
C PRO A 177 1.26 -2.48 -8.41
N VAL A 178 0.02 -2.91 -8.17
CA VAL A 178 -0.69 -3.85 -9.05
C VAL A 178 -0.95 -3.23 -10.43
N HIS A 179 -1.43 -1.98 -10.46
CA HIS A 179 -1.87 -1.28 -11.66
C HIS A 179 -1.37 0.17 -11.69
N PRO A 180 -1.29 0.81 -12.87
CA PRO A 180 -0.92 2.22 -13.06
C PRO A 180 -1.61 3.16 -12.04
N THR A 181 -0.80 3.87 -11.25
CA THR A 181 -1.30 4.72 -10.16
C THR A 181 -0.22 5.72 -9.69
N GLY A 182 -0.61 6.97 -9.47
CA GLY A 182 0.32 8.06 -9.11
C GLY A 182 1.49 8.15 -10.10
N ARG A 183 2.73 8.14 -9.58
CA ARG A 183 3.96 8.16 -10.39
C ARG A 183 4.28 6.86 -11.15
N TYR A 184 3.54 5.77 -10.94
CA TYR A 184 3.81 4.47 -11.57
C TYR A 184 2.87 4.20 -12.76
N ASN A 185 3.40 3.57 -13.80
CA ASN A 185 2.72 3.21 -15.04
C ASN A 185 3.24 1.85 -15.52
N TYR A 186 4.50 1.80 -15.96
CA TYR A 186 5.17 0.63 -16.49
C TYR A 186 5.89 -0.17 -15.39
N ASN A 187 6.35 0.48 -14.32
CA ASN A 187 6.77 -0.17 -13.07
C ASN A 187 5.56 -0.62 -12.23
N THR A 188 4.65 -1.40 -12.83
CA THR A 188 3.48 -2.01 -12.16
C THR A 188 3.26 -3.44 -12.64
N MET A 189 2.70 -4.29 -11.79
CA MET A 189 2.50 -5.73 -12.06
C MET A 189 1.77 -6.00 -13.38
N LEU A 190 0.67 -5.27 -13.66
CA LEU A 190 -0.08 -5.42 -14.91
C LEU A 190 0.71 -5.02 -16.15
N SER A 191 1.54 -3.97 -16.07
CA SER A 191 2.38 -3.55 -17.19
C SER A 191 3.54 -4.51 -17.42
N ILE A 192 4.14 -5.04 -16.36
CA ILE A 192 5.18 -6.08 -16.44
C ILE A 192 4.61 -7.35 -17.09
N LEU A 193 3.46 -7.85 -16.62
CA LEU A 193 2.80 -9.01 -17.25
C LEU A 193 2.45 -8.76 -18.73
N ARG A 194 2.11 -7.52 -19.10
CA ARG A 194 1.80 -7.14 -20.49
C ARG A 194 3.02 -7.04 -21.41
N PHE A 195 4.17 -6.56 -20.93
CA PHE A 195 5.32 -6.21 -21.79
C PHE A 195 6.54 -7.13 -21.64
N ASP A 196 6.64 -7.89 -20.54
CA ASP A 196 7.71 -8.84 -20.24
C ASP A 196 7.24 -10.31 -20.38
N TYR A 197 5.94 -10.59 -20.21
CA TYR A 197 5.35 -11.94 -20.28
C TYR A 197 4.33 -12.10 -21.42
N ASP A 198 4.20 -11.08 -22.29
CA ASP A 198 3.27 -11.02 -23.43
C ASP A 198 1.80 -11.39 -23.09
N LEU A 199 1.31 -10.96 -21.91
CA LEU A 199 -0.09 -11.10 -21.50
C LEU A 199 -0.85 -9.77 -21.71
N PRO A 200 -1.37 -9.47 -22.92
CA PRO A 200 -1.82 -8.13 -23.31
C PRO A 200 -3.01 -7.60 -22.49
N LEU A 201 -3.78 -8.49 -21.87
CA LEU A 201 -4.94 -8.20 -21.04
C LEU A 201 -4.97 -9.14 -19.83
N VAL A 202 -4.64 -8.61 -18.66
CA VAL A 202 -4.81 -9.29 -17.37
C VAL A 202 -5.75 -8.47 -16.49
N HIS A 203 -6.77 -9.13 -15.94
CA HIS A 203 -7.77 -8.55 -15.06
C HIS A 203 -7.50 -8.92 -13.60
N THR A 204 -7.47 -7.94 -12.70
CA THR A 204 -7.28 -8.15 -11.26
C THR A 204 -8.58 -7.91 -10.48
N SER A 205 -9.16 -8.96 -9.89
CA SER A 205 -10.37 -8.86 -9.05
C SER A 205 -10.10 -8.38 -7.62
N ASN A 206 -8.86 -8.52 -7.16
CA ASN A 206 -8.38 -7.94 -5.91
C ASN A 206 -7.09 -7.12 -6.14
N ARG A 207 -6.51 -6.56 -5.07
CA ARG A 207 -5.21 -5.88 -5.12
C ARG A 207 -4.44 -6.05 -3.81
N LEU A 208 -3.12 -6.16 -3.91
CA LEU A 208 -2.19 -5.96 -2.79
C LEU A 208 -1.75 -4.49 -2.72
N ASP A 209 -1.26 -4.07 -1.56
CA ASP A 209 -0.57 -2.78 -1.41
C ASP A 209 0.78 -2.82 -2.15
N ARG A 210 1.33 -1.63 -2.47
CA ARG A 210 2.60 -1.50 -3.21
C ARG A 210 3.75 -2.30 -2.56
N LEU A 211 3.89 -2.19 -1.24
CA LEU A 211 4.98 -2.79 -0.47
C LEU A 211 4.68 -4.23 0.00
N THR A 212 3.43 -4.68 -0.09
CA THR A 212 3.04 -6.06 0.22
C THR A 212 3.44 -6.98 -0.91
N SER A 213 3.93 -8.17 -0.58
CA SER A 213 4.31 -9.22 -1.54
C SER A 213 3.34 -10.41 -1.49
N GLY A 214 3.49 -11.38 -2.38
CA GLY A 214 2.80 -12.68 -2.35
C GLY A 214 1.71 -12.89 -3.40
N VAL A 215 0.87 -13.90 -3.17
CA VAL A 215 -0.11 -14.45 -4.11
C VAL A 215 -1.15 -13.41 -4.55
N MET A 216 -1.37 -13.32 -5.86
CA MET A 216 -2.51 -12.67 -6.50
C MET A 216 -3.15 -13.59 -7.53
N VAL A 217 -4.48 -13.69 -7.49
CA VAL A 217 -5.30 -14.47 -8.44
C VAL A 217 -5.97 -13.50 -9.41
N CYS A 218 -5.67 -13.68 -10.69
CA CYS A 218 -6.03 -12.81 -11.80
C CYS A 218 -6.74 -13.62 -12.90
N ALA A 219 -7.40 -12.91 -13.82
CA ALA A 219 -8.06 -13.51 -14.98
C ALA A 219 -7.47 -13.02 -16.30
N LEU A 220 -7.37 -13.92 -17.27
CA LEU A 220 -6.99 -13.65 -18.66
C LEU A 220 -8.23 -13.34 -19.53
N THR A 221 -9.43 -13.73 -19.09
CA THR A 221 -10.70 -13.49 -19.80
C THR A 221 -11.66 -12.62 -18.99
N LEU A 222 -12.57 -11.93 -19.68
CA LEU A 222 -13.62 -11.11 -19.06
C LEU A 222 -14.64 -11.97 -18.28
N GLU A 223 -14.80 -13.24 -18.64
CA GLU A 223 -15.67 -14.18 -17.94
C GLU A 223 -15.07 -14.63 -16.60
N ALA A 224 -13.83 -15.14 -16.61
CA ALA A 224 -13.10 -15.47 -15.40
C ALA A 224 -12.97 -14.25 -14.47
N SER A 225 -12.79 -13.05 -15.03
CA SER A 225 -12.78 -11.79 -14.29
C SER A 225 -14.09 -11.51 -13.55
N LYS A 226 -15.26 -11.79 -14.16
CA LYS A 226 -16.58 -11.66 -13.49
C LYS A 226 -16.74 -12.70 -12.37
N GLY A 227 -16.31 -13.95 -12.62
CA GLY A 227 -16.33 -15.04 -11.65
C GLY A 227 -15.48 -14.70 -10.41
N LEU A 228 -14.19 -14.42 -10.60
CA LEU A 228 -13.27 -14.02 -9.53
C LEU A 228 -13.75 -12.76 -8.79
N SER A 229 -14.30 -11.77 -9.49
CA SER A 229 -14.82 -10.55 -8.84
C SER A 229 -15.99 -10.86 -7.92
N THR A 230 -16.85 -11.82 -8.29
CA THR A 230 -17.91 -12.33 -7.41
C THR A 230 -17.31 -12.96 -6.16
N TYR A 231 -16.38 -13.93 -6.31
CA TYR A 231 -15.70 -14.59 -5.20
C TYR A 231 -15.01 -13.60 -4.24
N PHE A 232 -14.23 -12.64 -4.74
CA PHE A 232 -13.54 -11.66 -3.90
C PHE A 232 -14.47 -10.59 -3.30
N SER A 233 -15.69 -10.39 -3.84
CA SER A 233 -16.71 -9.51 -3.27
C SER A 233 -17.55 -10.15 -2.17
N THR A 234 -17.74 -11.48 -2.23
CA THR A 234 -18.49 -12.24 -1.23
C THR A 234 -17.60 -12.48 -0.01
N GLU A 235 -18.05 -12.03 1.15
CA GLU A 235 -17.30 -12.17 2.40
C GLU A 235 -17.15 -13.65 2.80
N GLY A 236 -15.96 -14.06 3.24
CA GLY A 236 -15.63 -15.45 3.58
C GLY A 236 -15.43 -16.40 2.39
N ALA A 237 -15.93 -16.10 1.19
CA ALA A 237 -15.88 -17.02 0.04
C ALA A 237 -14.46 -17.29 -0.51
N VAL A 238 -13.50 -16.38 -0.26
CA VAL A 238 -12.06 -16.65 -0.40
C VAL A 238 -11.43 -16.59 0.98
N LYS A 239 -10.97 -17.74 1.46
CA LYS A 239 -10.16 -17.88 2.67
C LYS A 239 -8.77 -17.29 2.35
N LYS A 240 -8.41 -16.20 3.02
CA LYS A 240 -7.17 -15.46 2.79
C LYS A 240 -6.23 -15.64 3.98
N GLU A 241 -4.97 -15.93 3.70
CA GLU A 241 -3.93 -16.09 4.71
C GLU A 241 -2.70 -15.27 4.34
N TYR A 242 -2.22 -14.51 5.31
CA TYR A 242 -1.03 -13.68 5.22
C TYR A 242 -0.06 -14.04 6.34
N ILE A 243 1.23 -13.78 6.10
CA ILE A 243 2.28 -13.83 7.11
C ILE A 243 2.78 -12.40 7.32
N ALA A 244 3.02 -12.01 8.56
CA ALA A 244 3.61 -10.71 8.91
C ALA A 244 4.74 -10.85 9.95
N ARG A 245 5.76 -9.99 9.91
CA ARG A 245 6.71 -9.79 11.03
C ARG A 245 6.43 -8.43 11.67
N CYS A 246 6.06 -8.43 12.95
CA CYS A 246 5.62 -7.26 13.69
C CYS A 246 6.52 -6.98 14.91
N ARG A 247 6.57 -5.72 15.34
CA ARG A 247 7.31 -5.29 16.54
C ARG A 247 6.64 -5.83 17.82
N GLY A 248 7.45 -6.29 18.78
CA GLY A 248 6.99 -6.80 20.07
C GLY A 248 6.79 -8.32 20.10
N CYS A 249 6.58 -8.87 21.30
CA CYS A 249 6.10 -10.25 21.49
C CYS A 249 4.57 -10.27 21.37
N PHE A 250 4.06 -10.81 20.26
CA PHE A 250 2.62 -11.02 20.08
C PHE A 250 2.12 -12.08 21.09
N PRO A 251 0.83 -12.07 21.52
CA PRO A 251 0.28 -13.12 22.38
C PRO A 251 0.38 -14.53 21.78
N ASP A 252 0.29 -15.56 22.62
CA ASP A 252 0.38 -16.98 22.21
C ASP A 252 -0.98 -17.56 21.80
N GLU A 253 -2.05 -17.02 22.40
CA GLU A 253 -3.43 -17.27 22.04
C GLU A 253 -3.83 -16.69 20.67
N GLU A 254 -4.97 -17.15 20.15
CA GLU A 254 -5.55 -16.58 18.92
C GLU A 254 -6.27 -15.27 19.25
N VAL A 255 -5.83 -14.17 18.62
CA VAL A 255 -6.34 -12.82 18.85
C VAL A 255 -7.26 -12.43 17.70
N ILE A 256 -8.52 -12.13 18.01
CA ILE A 256 -9.52 -11.65 17.04
C ILE A 256 -9.64 -10.12 17.18
N CYS A 257 -9.57 -9.40 16.07
CA CYS A 257 -9.77 -7.96 16.03
C CYS A 257 -10.84 -7.60 14.99
N GLU A 258 -11.95 -7.04 15.48
CA GLU A 258 -13.19 -6.74 14.73
C GLU A 258 -13.46 -5.23 14.56
N GLU A 259 -12.43 -4.41 14.80
CA GLU A 259 -12.50 -2.96 14.81
C GLU A 259 -12.84 -2.34 13.43
N PRO A 260 -13.83 -1.43 13.33
CA PRO A 260 -14.22 -0.79 12.08
C PRO A 260 -13.17 0.22 11.57
N LEU A 261 -12.96 0.26 10.25
CA LEU A 261 -11.88 1.02 9.61
C LEU A 261 -12.37 2.19 8.72
N LEU A 262 -11.77 3.37 8.91
CA LEU A 262 -12.06 4.60 8.15
C LEU A 262 -10.79 5.21 7.55
N THR A 263 -10.88 5.75 6.33
CA THR A 263 -9.81 6.56 5.72
C THR A 263 -9.94 8.02 6.15
N ILE A 264 -9.00 8.53 6.96
CA ILE A 264 -9.05 9.91 7.47
C ILE A 264 -8.20 10.91 6.67
N ASP A 265 -7.09 10.47 6.06
CA ASP A 265 -6.35 11.26 5.08
C ASP A 265 -6.15 10.49 3.78
N ARG A 266 -6.56 11.09 2.66
CA ARG A 266 -6.42 10.52 1.32
C ARG A 266 -5.08 10.82 0.67
N GLN A 267 -4.31 11.79 1.19
CA GLN A 267 -3.00 12.14 0.65
C GLN A 267 -1.93 11.10 1.04
N VAL A 268 -1.81 10.78 2.33
CA VAL A 268 -0.97 9.67 2.82
C VAL A 268 -1.62 8.30 2.57
N GLY A 269 -2.96 8.25 2.47
CA GLY A 269 -3.72 6.99 2.41
C GLY A 269 -3.94 6.38 3.80
N LEU A 270 -4.03 7.23 4.83
CA LEU A 270 -4.14 6.83 6.23
C LEU A 270 -5.54 6.27 6.54
N ASN A 271 -5.60 4.95 6.73
CA ASN A 271 -6.74 4.23 7.30
C ASN A 271 -6.49 3.99 8.79
N VAL A 272 -7.53 4.11 9.62
CA VAL A 272 -7.47 4.03 11.09
C VAL A 272 -8.68 3.27 11.65
N VAL A 273 -8.59 2.79 12.89
CA VAL A 273 -9.78 2.36 13.66
C VAL A 273 -10.63 3.59 13.99
N HIS A 274 -11.93 3.52 13.69
CA HIS A 274 -12.90 4.58 13.94
C HIS A 274 -14.33 4.02 14.02
N PRO A 275 -15.19 4.44 14.97
CA PRO A 275 -16.55 3.91 15.12
C PRO A 275 -17.43 3.98 13.85
N GLU A 276 -17.36 5.08 13.09
CA GLU A 276 -18.05 5.24 11.79
C GLU A 276 -17.35 4.51 10.61
N GLY A 277 -16.33 3.71 10.90
CA GLY A 277 -15.59 2.92 9.92
C GLY A 277 -16.40 1.78 9.32
N LYS A 278 -15.88 1.20 8.24
CA LYS A 278 -16.45 0.00 7.63
C LYS A 278 -16.01 -1.22 8.46
N HIS A 279 -16.95 -2.07 8.85
CA HIS A 279 -16.67 -3.32 9.56
C HIS A 279 -15.50 -4.08 8.92
N ALA A 280 -14.54 -4.45 9.75
CA ALA A 280 -13.35 -5.20 9.37
C ALA A 280 -13.10 -6.28 10.42
N ARG A 281 -12.72 -7.49 9.99
CA ARG A 281 -12.49 -8.64 10.87
C ARG A 281 -11.22 -9.38 10.46
N THR A 282 -10.27 -9.50 11.39
CA THR A 282 -9.01 -10.21 11.20
C THR A 282 -8.73 -11.11 12.39
N VAL A 283 -8.41 -12.38 12.13
CA VAL A 283 -7.94 -13.33 13.12
C VAL A 283 -6.41 -13.42 13.04
N PHE A 284 -5.73 -13.41 14.18
CA PHE A 284 -4.27 -13.41 14.30
C PHE A 284 -3.79 -14.55 15.20
N LYS A 285 -2.73 -15.23 14.79
CA LYS A 285 -2.06 -16.23 15.62
C LYS A 285 -0.55 -16.08 15.50
N LYS A 286 0.17 -16.00 16.64
CA LYS A 286 1.64 -16.03 16.64
C LYS A 286 2.12 -17.37 16.08
N LEU A 287 3.10 -17.29 15.18
CA LEU A 287 3.87 -18.45 14.72
C LEU A 287 5.19 -18.56 15.47
N ASN A 288 5.86 -17.43 15.76
CA ASN A 288 7.01 -17.39 16.66
C ASN A 288 7.30 -15.97 17.20
N TYR A 289 8.26 -15.87 18.11
CA TYR A 289 8.85 -14.63 18.61
C TYR A 289 10.38 -14.72 18.58
N ASP A 290 11.03 -13.68 18.05
CA ASP A 290 12.48 -13.45 18.14
C ASP A 290 12.77 -12.43 19.26
N PRO A 291 13.37 -12.85 20.39
CA PRO A 291 13.77 -11.94 21.46
C PRO A 291 14.90 -10.97 21.09
N LEU A 292 15.75 -11.30 20.12
CA LEU A 292 16.91 -10.50 19.74
C LEU A 292 16.50 -9.23 18.98
N THR A 293 15.59 -9.37 18.00
CA THR A 293 15.00 -8.20 17.33
C THR A 293 13.73 -7.67 17.99
N ASN A 294 13.26 -8.33 19.07
CA ASN A 294 11.98 -8.09 19.74
C ASN A 294 10.82 -7.98 18.73
N SER A 295 10.57 -9.07 18.00
CA SER A 295 9.55 -9.14 16.96
C SER A 295 8.91 -10.51 16.83
N SER A 296 7.61 -10.56 16.60
CA SER A 296 6.89 -11.80 16.30
C SER A 296 6.65 -12.01 14.81
N VAL A 297 6.62 -13.26 14.39
CA VAL A 297 6.02 -13.68 13.12
C VAL A 297 4.60 -14.16 13.41
N VAL A 298 3.63 -13.65 12.65
CA VAL A 298 2.18 -13.81 12.92
C VAL A 298 1.47 -14.23 11.64
N GLN A 299 0.62 -15.25 11.75
CA GLN A 299 -0.36 -15.63 10.72
C GLN A 299 -1.58 -14.70 10.84
N CYS A 300 -2.00 -14.07 9.74
CA CYS A 300 -3.14 -13.16 9.70
C CYS A 300 -4.20 -13.67 8.71
N LYS A 301 -5.42 -13.86 9.18
CA LYS A 301 -6.57 -14.34 8.40
C LYS A 301 -7.66 -13.26 8.33
N PRO A 302 -7.60 -12.34 7.35
CA PRO A 302 -8.62 -11.30 7.17
C PRO A 302 -9.89 -11.87 6.53
N ILE A 303 -11.00 -11.87 7.28
CA ILE A 303 -12.31 -12.34 6.80
C ILE A 303 -12.89 -11.34 5.79
N THR A 304 -12.92 -10.07 6.19
CA THR A 304 -13.23 -8.91 5.34
C THR A 304 -12.06 -8.57 4.40
N GLY A 305 -12.19 -7.51 3.60
CA GLY A 305 -11.11 -6.99 2.75
C GLY A 305 -11.13 -5.46 2.66
N ARG A 306 -10.68 -4.77 3.72
CA ARG A 306 -10.55 -3.30 3.73
C ARG A 306 -9.12 -2.86 3.41
N SER A 307 -8.95 -1.62 2.96
CA SER A 307 -7.63 -1.05 2.66
C SER A 307 -6.75 -1.05 3.90
N HIS A 308 -5.49 -1.48 3.76
CA HIS A 308 -4.51 -1.59 4.86
C HIS A 308 -4.95 -2.45 6.07
N GLN A 309 -6.03 -3.25 5.98
CA GLN A 309 -6.71 -3.86 7.15
C GLN A 309 -5.77 -4.54 8.16
N ILE A 310 -4.93 -5.47 7.70
CA ILE A 310 -3.98 -6.20 8.57
C ILE A 310 -3.02 -5.23 9.27
N ARG A 311 -2.53 -4.22 8.53
CA ARG A 311 -1.55 -3.22 9.00
C ARG A 311 -2.14 -2.36 10.12
N VAL A 312 -3.39 -1.90 9.96
CA VAL A 312 -4.11 -1.11 10.98
C VAL A 312 -4.50 -1.95 12.19
N HIS A 313 -5.02 -3.17 12.00
CA HIS A 313 -5.42 -4.02 13.13
C HIS A 313 -4.21 -4.42 13.98
N LEU A 314 -3.07 -4.76 13.36
CA LEU A 314 -1.83 -5.06 14.08
C LEU A 314 -1.28 -3.84 14.82
N GLN A 315 -1.30 -2.65 14.21
CA GLN A 315 -0.95 -1.40 14.88
C GLN A 315 -1.86 -1.12 16.10
N PHE A 316 -3.18 -1.22 15.93
CA PHE A 316 -4.16 -0.97 16.99
C PHE A 316 -3.96 -1.90 18.21
N LEU A 317 -3.57 -3.16 17.98
CA LEU A 317 -3.21 -4.11 19.05
C LEU A 317 -1.87 -3.76 19.74
N GLY A 318 -1.05 -2.89 19.14
CA GLY A 318 0.25 -2.44 19.62
C GLY A 318 1.46 -3.13 18.97
N PHE A 319 1.24 -3.88 17.89
CA PHE A 319 2.24 -4.71 17.22
C PHE A 319 2.37 -4.33 15.74
N PRO A 320 2.80 -3.09 15.39
CA PRO A 320 2.88 -2.65 14.00
C PRO A 320 3.84 -3.52 13.17
N ILE A 321 3.56 -3.65 11.87
CA ILE A 321 4.37 -4.41 10.92
C ILE A 321 5.70 -3.69 10.69
N LEU A 322 6.80 -4.44 10.68
CA LEU A 322 8.14 -3.88 10.44
C LEU A 322 8.25 -3.29 9.02
N ASN A 323 9.11 -2.27 8.90
CA ASN A 323 9.26 -1.38 7.73
C ASN A 323 8.00 -0.61 7.28
N ASP A 324 6.86 -0.68 8.00
CA ASP A 324 5.65 0.04 7.59
C ASP A 324 5.79 1.56 7.79
N THR A 325 6.07 2.27 6.70
CA THR A 325 6.28 3.74 6.70
C THR A 325 5.03 4.57 6.98
N ILE A 326 3.86 3.94 7.20
CA ILE A 326 2.65 4.61 7.66
C ILE A 326 2.34 4.23 9.10
N TYR A 327 2.45 2.94 9.45
CA TYR A 327 1.93 2.41 10.73
C TYR A 327 2.99 2.07 11.77
N CYS A 328 4.27 2.02 11.40
CA CYS A 328 5.40 1.80 12.30
C CYS A 328 6.27 3.06 12.49
N ASP A 329 5.83 4.23 12.04
CA ASP A 329 6.53 5.50 12.28
C ASP A 329 6.35 5.98 13.73
N ILE A 330 7.33 5.66 14.58
CA ILE A 330 7.33 6.01 16.01
C ILE A 330 7.35 7.53 16.24
N LYS A 331 7.77 8.36 15.26
CA LYS A 331 7.67 9.83 15.37
C LYS A 331 6.22 10.29 15.30
N ALA A 332 5.47 9.78 14.33
CA ALA A 332 4.07 10.10 14.17
C ALA A 332 3.20 9.50 15.30
N TRP A 333 3.41 8.22 15.63
CA TRP A 333 2.51 7.46 16.50
C TRP A 333 2.95 7.33 17.96
N GLY A 334 4.05 7.98 18.34
CA GLY A 334 4.60 7.97 19.69
C GLY A 334 5.10 6.61 20.18
N PRO A 335 5.50 6.50 21.46
CA PRO A 335 6.14 5.29 22.01
C PRO A 335 5.22 4.06 22.02
N ASN A 336 3.89 4.27 22.10
CA ASN A 336 2.88 3.21 22.06
C ASN A 336 2.52 2.77 20.63
N ALA A 337 3.12 3.38 19.60
CA ALA A 337 2.95 3.05 18.19
C ALA A 337 1.48 2.92 17.72
N GLY A 338 0.59 3.77 18.24
CA GLY A 338 -0.83 3.77 17.87
C GLY A 338 -1.71 2.70 18.53
N LYS A 339 -1.21 1.99 19.57
CA LYS A 339 -2.02 1.03 20.34
C LYS A 339 -3.29 1.69 20.90
N GLY A 340 -4.45 1.06 20.69
CA GLY A 340 -5.77 1.59 21.07
C GLY A 340 -6.37 2.59 20.07
N GLY A 341 -5.64 2.95 19.00
CA GLY A 341 -6.10 3.89 17.99
C GLY A 341 -6.16 5.35 18.46
N MET A 342 -6.65 6.24 17.60
CA MET A 342 -6.73 7.69 17.89
C MET A 342 -8.13 8.15 18.30
N PHE A 343 -9.15 7.32 18.12
CA PHE A 343 -10.57 7.66 18.31
C PHE A 343 -11.26 6.69 19.28
N GLY A 344 -10.53 6.31 20.34
CA GLY A 344 -11.11 5.54 21.44
C GLY A 344 -12.24 6.32 22.14
N LYS A 345 -13.20 5.58 22.70
CA LYS A 345 -14.24 6.16 23.58
C LYS A 345 -13.57 6.94 24.71
N SER A 346 -14.19 8.03 25.17
CA SER A 346 -13.70 8.70 26.36
C SER A 346 -13.82 7.76 27.58
N PRO A 347 -12.96 7.89 28.62
CA PRO A 347 -13.07 7.05 29.82
C PRO A 347 -14.46 7.10 30.48
N LYS A 348 -15.18 8.23 30.32
CA LYS A 348 -16.54 8.46 30.84
C LYS A 348 -17.64 7.66 30.13
N GLU A 349 -17.33 6.97 29.03
CA GLU A 349 -18.27 6.17 28.24
C GLU A 349 -18.05 4.67 28.38
N ALA A 350 -16.93 4.23 28.97
CA ALA A 350 -16.66 2.82 29.24
C ALA A 350 -17.48 2.27 30.43
N ASP A 351 -17.55 3.03 31.53
CA ASP A 351 -18.25 2.66 32.78
C ASP A 351 -19.74 2.32 32.58
N ARG A 352 -20.38 2.87 31.54
CA ARG A 352 -21.80 2.61 31.23
C ARG A 352 -22.07 1.25 30.57
N SER A 353 -21.02 0.49 30.23
CA SER A 353 -21.12 -0.80 29.54
C SER A 353 -20.64 -2.01 30.35
N VAL A 354 -20.42 -1.85 31.66
CA VAL A 354 -19.95 -2.93 32.55
C VAL A 354 -21.02 -3.36 33.56
N ASN A 355 -21.89 -2.44 34.02
CA ASN A 355 -22.90 -2.70 35.05
C ASN A 355 -24.26 -3.16 34.48
N SER A 356 -24.30 -4.37 33.91
CA SER A 356 -25.57 -5.07 33.60
C SER A 356 -25.58 -6.55 33.96
N ASP A 357 -24.44 -7.26 33.86
CA ASP A 357 -24.43 -8.73 33.83
C ASP A 357 -23.48 -9.39 34.86
N THR A 358 -23.52 -8.95 36.12
CA THR A 358 -23.15 -9.84 37.25
C THR A 358 -23.82 -9.42 38.56
N LEU A 359 -24.65 -10.31 39.13
CA LEU A 359 -24.77 -10.60 40.58
C LEU A 359 -25.98 -11.53 40.82
N GLN A 360 -25.70 -12.84 40.94
CA GLN A 360 -26.57 -13.82 41.61
C GLN A 360 -25.69 -14.70 42.48
N ASN A 361 -26.22 -15.15 43.62
CA ASN A 361 -25.64 -16.10 44.59
C ASN A 361 -24.44 -15.53 45.39
N GLU A 362 -24.29 -15.64 46.73
CA GLU A 362 -25.05 -16.21 47.88
C GLU A 362 -24.63 -15.38 49.15
N PRO A 363 -24.86 -15.76 50.44
CA PRO A 363 -26.16 -15.60 51.12
C PRO A 363 -26.12 -14.87 52.50
N SER A 364 -27.31 -14.47 52.96
CA SER A 364 -27.79 -14.40 54.37
C SER A 364 -26.86 -13.95 55.51
N SER A 365 -27.13 -12.77 56.09
CA SER A 365 -27.14 -12.59 57.55
C SER A 365 -28.09 -11.46 58.00
N ARG A 366 -28.58 -11.52 59.25
CA ARG A 366 -29.62 -10.63 59.83
C ARG A 366 -29.07 -9.25 60.25
N ALA A 367 -29.86 -8.17 60.14
CA ALA A 367 -30.55 -7.54 61.29
C ALA A 367 -31.36 -6.25 60.99
N ALA A 368 -32.57 -6.18 61.59
CA ALA A 368 -33.25 -5.02 62.21
C ALA A 368 -33.57 -3.69 61.47
N LEU A 369 -34.89 -3.38 61.40
CA LEU A 369 -35.57 -2.08 61.68
C LEU A 369 -35.28 -0.85 60.78
N CYS A 370 -36.23 0.06 60.47
CA CYS A 370 -37.69 0.19 60.74
C CYS A 370 -38.34 1.16 59.71
N ASP A 371 -39.67 1.08 59.56
CA ASP A 371 -40.72 2.10 59.23
C ASP A 371 -40.41 3.29 58.26
N ASP A 372 -41.31 3.81 57.41
CA ASP A 372 -42.79 3.89 57.51
C ASP A 372 -43.50 4.12 56.12
N ALA A 373 -44.80 4.45 56.14
CA ALA A 373 -45.84 4.31 55.11
C ALA A 373 -45.81 5.19 53.82
N LEU A 374 -46.19 4.54 52.68
CA LEU A 374 -47.30 4.80 51.71
C LEU A 374 -47.78 6.25 51.34
N PRO A 375 -48.56 6.47 50.23
CA PRO A 375 -49.14 5.52 49.27
C PRO A 375 -48.89 5.82 47.77
N LYS A 376 -49.40 4.93 46.89
CA LYS A 376 -49.62 5.15 45.45
C LYS A 376 -51.11 5.33 45.13
N PRO A 377 -51.43 5.95 43.99
CA PRO A 377 -52.40 5.37 43.05
C PRO A 377 -51.91 5.44 41.59
N ASN A 378 -52.43 4.72 40.60
CA ASN A 378 -53.00 3.36 40.53
C ASN A 378 -53.30 3.08 39.04
N ILE A 379 -53.05 1.86 38.53
CA ILE A 379 -53.86 1.21 37.47
C ILE A 379 -53.76 1.87 36.05
N GLU A 380 -53.88 1.22 34.87
CA GLU A 380 -54.36 -0.11 34.50
C GLU A 380 -53.49 -0.86 33.45
N LEU A 381 -53.73 -2.16 33.43
CA LEU A 381 -53.24 -3.29 32.62
C LEU A 381 -53.37 -3.18 31.07
N ASN A 382 -52.33 -3.62 30.34
CA ASN A 382 -52.26 -4.83 29.45
C ASN A 382 -53.40 -5.18 28.43
N PRO A 383 -53.21 -6.12 27.45
CA PRO A 383 -51.98 -6.75 26.91
C PRO A 383 -51.98 -6.96 25.34
N ALA A 384 -50.92 -7.62 24.82
CA ALA A 384 -50.94 -8.54 23.65
C ALA A 384 -51.11 -7.92 22.20
N VAL A 385 -50.83 -8.59 21.04
CA VAL A 385 -50.19 -9.89 20.72
C VAL A 385 -49.69 -9.98 19.24
N LYS A 386 -48.67 -10.83 18.97
CA LYS A 386 -48.27 -11.50 17.69
C LYS A 386 -48.08 -10.70 16.37
N SER A 387 -46.80 -10.59 15.97
CA SER A 387 -46.20 -11.05 14.69
C SER A 387 -46.98 -11.09 13.36
N LYS A 388 -46.33 -10.63 12.28
CA LYS A 388 -46.18 -11.39 11.01
C LYS A 388 -45.05 -10.83 10.11
N LEU A 389 -44.52 -11.68 9.22
CA LEU A 389 -43.54 -11.29 8.19
C LEU A 389 -44.22 -10.54 7.05
N GLY A 390 -43.53 -9.53 6.48
CA GLY A 390 -43.90 -8.87 5.21
C GLY A 390 -42.68 -8.75 4.30
N LYS A 391 -42.81 -9.11 3.01
CA LYS A 391 -41.73 -9.04 2.01
C LYS A 391 -41.77 -7.73 1.22
N SER A 392 -40.60 -7.33 0.73
CA SER A 392 -40.38 -6.50 -0.48
C SER A 392 -40.68 -4.99 -0.38
N ARG A 393 -39.73 -4.14 -0.82
CA ARG A 393 -39.66 -3.60 -2.20
C ARG A 393 -38.67 -2.41 -2.25
N ARG A 394 -37.91 -2.26 -3.34
CA ARG A 394 -37.10 -1.04 -3.60
C ARG A 394 -37.92 0.03 -4.32
N GLN A 395 -37.97 1.22 -3.73
CA GLN A 395 -38.25 2.56 -4.29
C GLN A 395 -37.78 3.56 -3.23
N GLY A 396 -37.22 4.75 -3.51
CA GLY A 396 -36.94 5.41 -4.79
C GLY A 396 -37.59 6.80 -4.82
N LEU A 397 -36.78 7.87 -4.90
CA LEU A 397 -37.18 9.30 -4.80
C LEU A 397 -37.60 9.72 -3.37
N SER A 398 -37.51 10.99 -2.92
CA SER A 398 -36.75 12.17 -3.40
C SER A 398 -36.73 13.27 -2.32
N GLN A 399 -35.75 14.20 -2.41
CA GLN A 399 -35.76 15.60 -1.92
C GLN A 399 -36.47 15.96 -0.59
N ALA A 400 -35.70 16.48 0.38
CA ALA A 400 -36.18 17.42 1.38
C ALA A 400 -35.16 18.57 1.52
N ALA A 401 -35.58 19.81 1.24
CA ALA A 401 -34.71 20.98 1.29
C ALA A 401 -34.86 21.72 2.63
N GLY A 402 -33.83 21.67 3.48
CA GLY A 402 -33.76 22.45 4.72
C GLY A 402 -33.05 23.78 4.51
N LYS A 403 -33.68 24.90 4.90
CA LYS A 403 -33.04 26.23 4.87
C LYS A 403 -31.84 26.26 5.83
N ARG A 404 -30.63 26.53 5.33
CA ARG A 404 -29.54 27.05 6.19
C ARG A 404 -29.84 28.50 6.53
N ILE A 405 -29.95 28.79 7.82
CA ILE A 405 -29.86 30.16 8.35
C ILE A 405 -28.38 30.58 8.26
N LYS A 406 -28.10 31.83 7.87
CA LYS A 406 -26.76 32.41 7.96
C LYS A 406 -26.48 32.85 9.39
N LEU A 407 -25.29 32.52 9.88
CA LEU A 407 -24.58 33.24 10.92
C LEU A 407 -23.17 33.52 10.37
N ASP A 408 -22.54 34.58 10.88
CA ASP A 408 -21.50 35.29 10.14
C ASP A 408 -20.09 34.70 10.24
N HIS A 409 -19.14 35.33 9.53
CA HIS A 409 -17.76 34.87 9.41
C HIS A 409 -16.97 34.95 10.71
N ASP A 410 -16.28 33.85 11.04
CA ASP A 410 -14.92 33.89 11.57
C ASP A 410 -13.97 33.19 10.56
N PRO A 411 -12.74 33.69 10.34
CA PRO A 411 -11.79 33.11 9.40
C PRO A 411 -10.93 32.00 10.05
N VAL A 412 -10.32 31.17 9.18
CA VAL A 412 -9.34 30.11 9.52
C VAL A 412 -9.92 28.85 10.21
N ILE A 413 -10.49 27.95 9.40
CA ILE A 413 -10.29 26.49 9.51
C ILE A 413 -10.45 25.86 8.10
N ASN A 414 -9.83 24.70 7.88
CA ASN A 414 -9.43 24.22 6.55
C ASN A 414 -10.51 23.39 5.80
N GLU A 415 -11.54 24.07 5.26
CA GLU A 415 -12.53 23.44 4.38
C GLU A 415 -11.94 23.06 3.00
N SER A 416 -11.41 21.84 2.86
CA SER A 416 -11.41 21.07 1.59
C SER A 416 -10.84 19.65 1.67
N ASN A 417 -10.25 19.22 2.79
CA ASN A 417 -9.32 18.07 2.76
C ASN A 417 -9.31 17.11 3.97
N CYS A 418 -10.35 17.14 4.82
CA CYS A 418 -10.51 16.15 5.90
C CYS A 418 -11.37 14.95 5.46
N SER A 419 -11.42 13.95 6.34
CA SER A 419 -12.54 13.01 6.45
C SER A 419 -13.91 13.74 6.48
N THR A 420 -15.01 13.02 6.26
CA THR A 420 -16.36 13.51 6.60
C THR A 420 -16.59 13.62 8.11
N VAL A 421 -15.63 13.16 8.90
CA VAL A 421 -15.61 13.17 10.38
C VAL A 421 -14.62 14.22 10.88
N LEU A 422 -14.95 14.86 12.00
CA LEU A 422 -14.05 15.77 12.71
C LEU A 422 -12.78 15.01 13.18
N LEU A 423 -11.61 15.62 12.95
CA LEU A 423 -10.34 15.10 13.44
C LEU A 423 -10.05 15.68 14.83
N ASN A 424 -9.49 14.88 15.73
CA ASN A 424 -8.93 15.36 16.99
C ASN A 424 -7.47 15.78 16.81
N GLU A 425 -6.91 16.44 17.83
CA GLU A 425 -5.54 16.99 17.82
C GLU A 425 -4.50 15.92 17.47
N LEU A 426 -4.56 14.75 18.13
CA LEU A 426 -3.68 13.60 17.85
C LEU A 426 -3.74 13.14 16.38
N ALA A 427 -4.94 13.07 15.78
CA ALA A 427 -5.06 12.72 14.36
C ALA A 427 -4.50 13.80 13.42
N ILE A 428 -4.60 15.08 13.79
CA ILE A 428 -4.02 16.20 13.04
C ILE A 428 -2.48 16.16 13.14
N GLU A 429 -1.92 15.88 14.32
CA GLU A 429 -0.49 15.72 14.54
C GLU A 429 0.08 14.52 13.77
N VAL A 430 -0.57 13.35 13.87
CA VAL A 430 -0.20 12.13 13.12
C VAL A 430 -0.26 12.36 11.61
N ILE A 431 -1.29 13.04 11.09
CA ILE A 431 -1.37 13.39 9.67
C ILE A 431 -0.28 14.40 9.29
N SER A 432 0.01 15.38 10.15
CA SER A 432 1.07 16.38 9.92
C SER A 432 2.45 15.72 9.86
N GLU A 433 2.78 14.86 10.81
CA GLU A 433 4.09 14.18 10.84
C GLU A 433 4.20 13.11 9.76
N LEU A 434 3.16 12.33 9.45
CA LEU A 434 3.19 11.40 8.31
C LEU A 434 3.29 12.13 6.96
N ARG A 435 2.67 13.31 6.82
CA ARG A 435 2.88 14.18 5.66
C ARG A 435 4.32 14.71 5.62
N LYS A 436 4.91 15.15 6.74
CA LYS A 436 6.34 15.52 6.80
C LYS A 436 7.29 14.35 6.48
N SER A 437 7.10 13.18 7.08
CA SER A 437 7.88 11.96 6.80
C SER A 437 7.79 11.56 5.33
N ARG A 438 6.58 11.61 4.73
CA ARG A 438 6.42 11.40 3.28
C ARG A 438 7.07 12.51 2.47
N ASP A 439 6.86 13.76 2.86
CA ASP A 439 7.32 14.91 2.09
C ASP A 439 8.85 14.97 2.10
N VAL A 440 9.56 14.65 3.19
CA VAL A 440 11.03 14.46 3.19
C VAL A 440 11.51 13.36 2.23
N VAL A 441 10.68 12.34 1.97
CA VAL A 441 10.96 11.28 0.97
C VAL A 441 10.57 11.72 -0.47
N ASP A 442 9.64 12.67 -0.61
CA ASP A 442 9.15 13.23 -1.87
C ASP A 442 9.75 14.62 -2.21
N ASP A 443 10.56 15.24 -1.33
CA ASP A 443 10.90 16.69 -1.33
C ASP A 443 11.86 17.11 -2.45
N PHE A 444 12.50 16.13 -3.07
CA PHE A 444 13.16 16.31 -4.36
C PHE A 444 12.20 16.85 -5.43
N GLY A 445 10.88 16.72 -5.25
CA GLY A 445 9.84 17.37 -6.05
C GLY A 445 9.54 18.82 -5.62
N ARG A 446 8.57 19.00 -4.71
CA ARG A 446 7.71 20.20 -4.68
C ARG A 446 8.44 21.55 -4.57
N ASN A 447 9.50 21.64 -3.77
CA ASN A 447 10.27 22.88 -3.60
C ASN A 447 11.40 23.05 -4.64
N LYS A 448 11.73 22.01 -5.42
CA LYS A 448 12.64 22.08 -6.57
C LYS A 448 11.93 22.11 -7.92
N ASP A 449 10.62 21.86 -7.98
CA ASP A 449 9.81 22.00 -9.19
C ASP A 449 9.78 23.44 -9.74
N THR A 450 10.18 24.43 -8.92
CA THR A 450 10.43 25.83 -9.31
C THR A 450 11.87 26.11 -9.74
N LEU A 451 12.85 25.33 -9.25
CA LEU A 451 14.25 25.46 -9.61
C LEU A 451 14.48 24.85 -11.01
N HIS A 452 14.69 25.73 -11.99
CA HIS A 452 14.68 25.41 -13.43
C HIS A 452 13.29 25.10 -14.01
N ILE A 453 12.23 25.69 -13.46
CA ILE A 453 10.86 25.59 -13.99
C ILE A 453 10.77 25.91 -15.49
N ASP A 454 11.55 26.87 -15.97
CA ASP A 454 11.61 27.27 -17.39
C ASP A 454 12.26 26.21 -18.29
N LYS A 455 13.08 25.30 -17.72
CA LYS A 455 13.65 24.14 -18.43
C LYS A 455 12.70 22.92 -18.39
N ALA A 456 11.85 22.84 -17.36
CA ALA A 456 10.92 21.75 -17.09
C ALA A 456 9.70 21.69 -18.02
N PHE A 457 9.36 22.82 -18.65
CA PHE A 457 8.17 22.95 -19.49
C PHE A 457 8.43 23.10 -20.98
N ARG A 458 9.55 22.57 -21.49
CA ARG A 458 9.73 22.45 -22.94
C ARG A 458 8.76 21.45 -23.55
N SER A 459 8.16 21.82 -24.66
CA SER A 459 7.29 20.93 -25.44
C SER A 459 8.08 19.80 -26.10
N PRO A 460 7.42 18.72 -26.55
CA PRO A 460 8.08 17.70 -27.37
C PRO A 460 8.71 18.27 -28.66
N GLU A 461 8.13 19.31 -29.25
CA GLU A 461 8.70 20.01 -30.41
C GLU A 461 9.98 20.79 -30.04
N GLU A 462 10.02 21.40 -28.86
CA GLU A 462 11.17 22.15 -28.34
C GLU A 462 12.32 21.24 -27.91
N ILE A 463 12.04 20.04 -27.38
CA ILE A 463 13.08 19.03 -27.07
C ILE A 463 13.61 18.38 -28.36
N GLN A 464 12.79 18.19 -29.39
CA GLN A 464 13.26 17.64 -30.68
C GLN A 464 14.07 18.64 -31.52
N SER A 465 13.95 19.95 -31.26
CA SER A 465 14.65 21.02 -32.00
C SER A 465 15.88 21.60 -31.27
N GLN A 466 16.13 21.18 -30.02
CA GLN A 466 17.31 21.58 -29.24
C GLN A 466 18.13 20.34 -28.87
N SER A 467 19.45 20.44 -28.99
CA SER A 467 20.37 19.44 -28.40
C SER A 467 20.15 19.33 -26.88
N SER A 468 20.33 18.12 -26.36
CA SER A 468 20.21 17.78 -24.92
C SER A 468 20.88 18.79 -23.98
N LEU A 469 20.35 18.98 -22.76
CA LEU A 469 20.88 19.97 -21.82
C LEU A 469 22.33 19.68 -21.50
N THR A 470 23.19 20.67 -21.74
CA THR A 470 24.49 20.80 -21.07
C THR A 470 24.26 21.14 -19.59
N LEU A 471 23.97 20.10 -18.80
CA LEU A 471 24.03 20.17 -17.34
C LEU A 471 25.50 20.28 -16.90
N ASN A 472 25.77 21.19 -15.97
CA ASN A 472 27.07 21.29 -15.31
C ASN A 472 27.42 19.95 -14.65
N GLU A 473 28.71 19.63 -14.50
CA GLU A 473 29.16 18.36 -13.91
C GLU A 473 28.56 18.09 -12.52
N GLU A 474 28.33 19.14 -11.73
CA GLU A 474 27.65 19.03 -10.43
C GLU A 474 26.18 18.61 -10.53
N ASP A 475 25.49 18.87 -11.64
CA ASP A 475 24.05 18.59 -11.82
C ASP A 475 23.77 17.27 -12.54
N GLN A 476 24.78 16.68 -13.17
CA GLN A 476 24.68 15.39 -13.86
C GLN A 476 24.27 14.28 -12.88
N GLY A 477 23.28 13.48 -13.27
CA GLY A 477 22.68 12.45 -12.41
C GLY A 477 21.77 12.97 -11.29
N LYS A 478 21.78 14.28 -10.97
CA LYS A 478 20.82 14.91 -10.02
C LYS A 478 19.54 15.39 -10.70
N PHE A 479 19.62 15.74 -11.99
CA PHE A 479 18.50 16.23 -12.80
C PHE A 479 18.41 15.49 -14.14
N CYS A 480 17.22 15.43 -14.72
CA CYS A 480 16.99 14.87 -16.05
C CYS A 480 17.63 15.73 -17.15
N ALA A 481 18.39 15.14 -18.08
CA ALA A 481 19.02 15.88 -19.19
C ALA A 481 18.02 16.44 -20.24
N GLU A 482 16.78 15.95 -20.26
CA GLU A 482 15.73 16.42 -21.18
C GLU A 482 14.90 17.54 -20.56
N CYS A 483 14.31 17.33 -19.38
CA CYS A 483 13.43 18.32 -18.74
C CYS A 483 14.04 19.05 -17.55
N GLY A 484 15.26 18.73 -17.08
CA GLY A 484 15.85 19.40 -15.92
C GLY A 484 15.09 19.21 -14.60
N ILE A 485 14.08 18.34 -14.54
CA ILE A 485 13.39 17.97 -13.29
C ILE A 485 14.35 17.13 -12.44
N PRO A 486 14.40 17.33 -11.09
CA PRO A 486 15.21 16.51 -10.21
C PRO A 486 14.89 15.01 -10.32
N LEU A 487 15.93 14.19 -10.41
CA LEU A 487 15.78 12.74 -10.33
C LEU A 487 15.65 12.34 -8.86
N LEU A 488 14.71 11.44 -8.57
CA LEU A 488 14.59 10.86 -7.23
C LEU A 488 15.78 9.91 -6.98
N PRO A 489 16.37 9.91 -5.77
CA PRO A 489 17.38 8.92 -5.42
C PRO A 489 16.80 7.50 -5.42
N ASP A 490 17.66 6.51 -5.68
CA ASP A 490 17.27 5.10 -5.63
C ASP A 490 16.73 4.72 -4.24
N PRO A 491 15.61 3.97 -4.15
CA PRO A 491 15.06 3.50 -2.89
C PRO A 491 16.04 2.53 -2.19
N ARG A 492 16.26 2.72 -0.89
CA ARG A 492 17.03 1.76 -0.09
C ARG A 492 16.30 0.41 -0.01
N PRO A 493 16.99 -0.73 0.19
CA PRO A 493 16.38 -2.06 0.22
C PRO A 493 15.19 -2.19 1.18
N GLU A 494 15.26 -1.54 2.35
CA GLU A 494 14.21 -1.58 3.37
C GLU A 494 12.94 -0.83 2.93
N GLN A 495 13.05 0.09 1.97
CA GLN A 495 11.93 0.87 1.41
C GLN A 495 11.25 0.15 0.23
N LEU A 496 11.77 -1.01 -0.19
CA LEU A 496 11.16 -1.85 -1.22
C LEU A 496 10.06 -2.76 -0.67
N TYR A 497 10.02 -3.06 0.63
CA TYR A 497 9.02 -3.99 1.18
C TYR A 497 8.62 -3.65 2.62
N ILE A 498 7.40 -4.04 2.98
CA ILE A 498 7.01 -4.24 4.38
C ILE A 498 7.07 -5.74 4.69
N TYR A 499 7.21 -6.11 5.97
CA TYR A 499 7.17 -7.50 6.39
C TYR A 499 5.72 -8.03 6.42
N LEU A 500 5.04 -8.01 5.28
CA LEU A 500 3.69 -8.55 5.03
C LEU A 500 3.65 -9.27 3.68
N HIS A 501 3.21 -10.52 3.70
CA HIS A 501 3.17 -11.40 2.53
C HIS A 501 1.81 -12.10 2.43
N ALA A 502 1.15 -12.04 1.27
CA ALA A 502 -0.03 -12.82 0.94
C ALA A 502 0.40 -14.27 0.65
N TYR A 503 0.32 -15.13 1.66
CA TYR A 503 0.90 -16.48 1.61
C TYR A 503 0.00 -17.48 0.90
N ARG A 504 -1.32 -17.42 1.12
CA ARG A 504 -2.27 -18.36 0.53
C ARG A 504 -3.65 -17.75 0.34
N TYR A 505 -4.26 -18.05 -0.81
CA TYR A 505 -5.70 -17.90 -1.04
C TYR A 505 -6.31 -19.27 -1.34
N GLN A 506 -7.45 -19.58 -0.71
CA GLN A 506 -8.15 -20.85 -0.83
C GLN A 506 -9.66 -20.59 -1.01
N THR A 507 -10.30 -21.38 -1.85
CA THR A 507 -11.76 -21.56 -1.94
C THR A 507 -12.08 -23.05 -1.79
N ASP A 508 -13.35 -23.42 -1.84
CA ASP A 508 -13.74 -24.83 -1.79
C ASP A 508 -13.53 -25.57 -3.14
N SER A 509 -12.95 -24.90 -4.15
CA SER A 509 -12.64 -25.48 -5.47
C SER A 509 -11.18 -25.30 -5.94
N TRP A 510 -10.38 -24.45 -5.28
CA TRP A 510 -8.95 -24.26 -5.58
C TRP A 510 -8.18 -23.70 -4.39
N GLU A 511 -6.89 -24.01 -4.33
CA GLU A 511 -5.94 -23.46 -3.36
C GLU A 511 -4.66 -23.03 -4.08
N PHE A 512 -4.17 -21.83 -3.79
CA PHE A 512 -2.89 -21.35 -4.28
C PHE A 512 -2.08 -20.71 -3.15
N SER A 513 -0.82 -21.11 -3.04
CA SER A 513 0.14 -20.61 -2.05
C SER A 513 1.47 -20.25 -2.70
N SER A 514 2.21 -19.37 -2.03
CA SER A 514 3.62 -19.07 -2.31
C SER A 514 4.54 -19.83 -1.36
N SER A 515 5.85 -19.77 -1.59
CA SER A 515 6.84 -20.15 -0.56
C SER A 515 6.73 -19.22 0.65
N MET A 516 6.92 -19.75 1.86
CA MET A 516 7.10 -18.93 3.08
C MET A 516 8.22 -17.88 2.84
N PRO A 517 8.01 -16.59 3.12
CA PRO A 517 9.00 -15.57 2.83
C PRO A 517 10.24 -15.74 3.72
N TRP A 518 11.43 -15.44 3.17
CA TRP A 518 12.72 -15.68 3.83
C TRP A 518 12.83 -15.10 5.25
N TRP A 519 12.20 -13.95 5.52
CA TRP A 519 12.22 -13.28 6.82
C TRP A 519 11.29 -13.90 7.89
N ALA A 520 10.47 -14.88 7.49
CA ALA A 520 9.66 -15.72 8.36
C ALA A 520 10.24 -17.14 8.53
N ILE A 521 11.42 -17.41 7.93
CA ILE A 521 12.18 -18.65 8.07
C ILE A 521 13.47 -18.33 8.82
N GLU A 522 13.82 -19.16 9.80
CA GLU A 522 15.11 -19.11 10.49
C GLU A 522 15.57 -20.56 10.72
N GLU A 523 16.85 -20.86 10.49
CA GLU A 523 17.38 -22.24 10.41
C GLU A 523 17.23 -23.06 11.70
N LYS A 524 17.04 -22.38 12.85
CA LYS A 524 16.79 -23.02 14.15
C LYS A 524 15.35 -23.52 14.31
N TRP A 525 14.43 -23.12 13.43
CA TRP A 525 13.01 -23.42 13.55
C TRP A 525 12.74 -24.80 12.93
N LYS A 526 12.96 -25.86 13.73
CA LYS A 526 12.58 -27.23 13.37
C LYS A 526 11.06 -27.36 13.30
N PHE A 527 10.48 -27.05 12.14
CA PHE A 527 9.08 -27.30 11.86
C PHE A 527 8.78 -28.80 11.83
N HIS A 528 8.13 -29.30 12.87
CA HIS A 528 7.42 -30.59 12.83
C HIS A 528 6.11 -30.43 12.03
N TRP A 529 6.21 -30.43 10.70
CA TRP A 529 5.06 -30.65 9.84
C TRP A 529 4.75 -32.15 9.77
N SER A 530 3.74 -32.58 10.53
CA SER A 530 3.23 -33.94 10.48
C SER A 530 1.69 -33.94 10.53
N ASN A 531 1.09 -34.14 9.36
CA ASN A 531 -0.29 -34.57 9.08
C ASN A 531 -1.43 -34.00 9.96
N VAL A 532 -2.09 -32.95 9.47
CA VAL A 532 -3.54 -32.72 9.60
C VAL A 532 -4.05 -32.22 8.25
#